data_AF-A0A436RUW3-F1
#
_entry.id   AF-A0A436RUW3-F1
#
_cell.length_a   1.000
_cell.length_b   1.000
_cell.length_c   1.000
_cell.angle_alpha   90.00
_cell.angle_beta   90.00
_cell.angle_gamma   90.00
#
_symmetry.space_group_name_H-M   'P 1'
#
loop_
_entity.id
_entity.type
_entity.pdbx_description
1 polymer ?
#
loop_
_entity_poly.entity_id
_entity_poly.type
_entity_poly.pdbx_seq_one_letter_code
_entity_poly.pdbx_strand_id
1 'polypeptide(L)'
;MLELMVQMLRLRFSAAVEADAYRAAGTVLGWWKPARPSDRVNESADRIVRIAMDALHVLARQGVANKMLRQSLVSALGQVRVNGIGEAIAKNDPSLGPELSAWLATGKEIGEARSNDAVREMNEQALDEILANLLIAVDSQEAPNTLEMMADEVEILEPIHATTMRSTAGRIRLVAQWANAAATKRRLKLSGERGELVAYDPAIHTIDGQLQISARTRIRVPGVVRELEGRPATIIAKAQVERA
;
A
#
# COMPACT_ATOMS: atom_id res chain seq x y z
N MET A 1 13.39 -37.75 -27.17
CA MET A 1 13.94 -36.40 -27.43
C MET A 1 13.56 -35.40 -26.34
N LEU A 2 12.26 -35.16 -26.07
CA LEU A 2 11.84 -34.29 -24.95
C LEU A 2 12.34 -34.75 -23.57
N GLU A 3 12.38 -36.06 -23.29
CA GLU A 3 12.98 -36.59 -22.06
C GLU A 3 14.47 -36.27 -21.89
N LEU A 4 15.24 -36.27 -23.00
CA LEU A 4 16.65 -35.86 -22.96
C LEU A 4 16.78 -34.36 -22.68
N MET A 5 15.85 -33.54 -23.20
CA MET A 5 15.78 -32.12 -22.88
C MET A 5 15.45 -31.91 -21.39
N VAL A 6 14.50 -32.66 -20.83
CA VAL A 6 14.19 -32.63 -19.39
C VAL A 6 15.45 -32.92 -18.56
N GLN A 7 16.22 -33.94 -18.92
CA GLN A 7 17.46 -34.29 -18.23
C GLN A 7 18.51 -33.17 -18.36
N MET A 8 18.70 -32.62 -19.56
CA MET A 8 19.67 -31.55 -19.82
C MET A 8 19.32 -30.26 -19.04
N LEU A 9 18.05 -29.85 -19.05
CA LEU A 9 17.57 -28.66 -18.34
C LEU A 9 17.68 -28.81 -16.82
N ARG A 10 17.50 -30.03 -16.28
CA ARG A 10 17.72 -30.32 -14.86
C ARG A 10 19.19 -30.26 -14.45
N LEU A 11 20.10 -30.72 -15.31
CA LEU A 11 21.53 -30.80 -15.01
C LEU A 11 22.24 -29.45 -15.13
N ARG A 12 21.72 -28.53 -15.95
CA ARG A 12 22.37 -27.24 -16.24
C ARG A 12 21.38 -26.09 -16.15
N PHE A 13 21.45 -25.35 -15.04
CA PHE A 13 20.66 -24.13 -14.84
C PHE A 13 20.89 -23.10 -15.97
N SER A 14 22.10 -23.00 -16.50
CA SER A 14 22.41 -22.12 -17.64
C SER A 14 21.57 -22.45 -18.89
N ALA A 15 21.32 -23.74 -19.15
CA ALA A 15 20.48 -24.18 -20.26
C ALA A 15 18.98 -23.93 -19.97
N ALA A 16 18.58 -23.93 -18.69
CA ALA A 16 17.22 -23.63 -18.29
C ALA A 16 16.83 -22.15 -18.46
N VAL A 17 17.81 -21.25 -18.46
CA VAL A 17 17.59 -19.80 -18.64
C VAL A 17 17.67 -19.38 -20.11
N GLU A 18 18.21 -20.23 -21.00
CA GLU A 18 18.40 -19.93 -22.41
C GLU A 18 17.10 -20.10 -23.20
N ALA A 19 16.61 -19.01 -23.80
CA ALA A 19 15.34 -18.99 -24.51
C ALA A 19 15.31 -19.93 -25.74
N ASP A 20 16.45 -20.09 -26.42
CA ASP A 20 16.56 -20.92 -27.62
C ASP A 20 16.41 -22.41 -27.35
N ALA A 21 16.75 -22.88 -26.14
CA ALA A 21 16.58 -24.28 -25.75
C ALA A 21 15.11 -24.74 -25.83
N TYR A 22 14.16 -23.83 -25.59
CA TYR A 22 12.73 -24.13 -25.60
C TYR A 22 12.11 -24.10 -27.00
N ARG A 23 12.74 -23.41 -27.95
CA ARG A 23 12.31 -23.44 -29.36
C ARG A 23 12.38 -24.84 -29.94
N ALA A 24 13.44 -25.59 -29.61
CA ALA A 24 13.60 -26.98 -30.00
C ALA A 24 12.45 -27.88 -29.47
N ALA A 25 12.00 -27.66 -28.23
CA ALA A 25 10.85 -28.38 -27.67
C ALA A 25 9.56 -28.08 -28.43
N GLY A 26 9.36 -26.81 -28.82
CA GLY A 26 8.24 -26.39 -29.66
C GLY A 26 8.25 -27.03 -31.05
N THR A 27 9.42 -27.16 -31.68
CA THR A 27 9.57 -27.84 -32.98
C THR A 27 9.15 -29.31 -32.90
N VAL A 28 9.60 -30.02 -31.86
CA VAL A 28 9.28 -31.45 -31.66
C VAL A 28 7.79 -31.65 -31.38
N LEU A 29 7.16 -30.75 -30.62
CA LEU A 29 5.71 -30.78 -30.39
C LEU A 29 4.92 -30.39 -31.66
N GLY A 30 5.49 -29.54 -32.51
CA GLY A 30 4.94 -29.15 -33.79
C GLY A 30 4.71 -30.32 -34.75
N TRP A 31 5.52 -31.37 -34.67
CA TRP A 31 5.39 -32.59 -35.48
C TRP A 31 4.09 -33.35 -35.25
N TRP A 32 3.40 -33.09 -34.15
CA TRP A 32 2.12 -33.72 -33.85
C TRP A 32 0.93 -32.99 -34.44
N LYS A 33 1.07 -31.75 -34.95
CA LYS A 33 -0.06 -31.02 -35.55
C LYS A 33 -0.46 -31.64 -36.90
N PRO A 34 -1.77 -31.85 -37.18
CA PRO A 34 -2.95 -31.45 -36.41
C PRO A 34 -3.43 -32.46 -35.36
N ALA A 35 -2.80 -33.62 -35.25
CA ALA A 35 -3.10 -34.62 -34.23
C ALA A 35 -2.75 -34.14 -32.80
N ARG A 36 -3.24 -34.86 -31.79
CA ARG A 36 -2.87 -34.61 -30.39
C ARG A 36 -1.66 -35.46 -30.02
N PRO A 37 -0.64 -34.89 -29.35
CA PRO A 37 0.46 -35.67 -28.80
C PRO A 37 -0.05 -36.70 -27.79
N SER A 38 0.62 -37.85 -27.70
CA SER A 38 0.37 -38.84 -26.64
C SER A 38 0.55 -38.26 -25.24
N ASP A 39 -0.08 -38.88 -24.23
CA ASP A 39 -0.02 -38.41 -22.84
C ASP A 39 1.41 -38.31 -22.31
N ARG A 40 2.28 -39.28 -22.63
CA ARG A 40 3.71 -39.25 -22.26
C ARG A 40 4.46 -38.03 -22.80
N VAL A 41 4.10 -37.57 -24.00
CA VAL A 41 4.69 -36.38 -24.62
C VAL A 41 4.18 -35.11 -23.93
N ASN A 42 2.90 -35.09 -23.54
CA ASN A 42 2.34 -33.98 -22.77
C ASN A 42 2.96 -33.89 -21.37
N GLU A 43 3.13 -35.02 -20.67
CA GLU A 43 3.82 -35.05 -19.37
C GLU A 43 5.26 -34.55 -19.47
N SER A 44 5.99 -34.93 -20.53
CA SER A 44 7.34 -34.43 -20.78
C SER A 44 7.34 -32.91 -21.00
N ALA A 45 6.38 -32.39 -21.76
CA ALA A 45 6.22 -30.96 -22.00
C ALA A 45 5.92 -30.20 -20.69
N ASP A 46 5.03 -30.72 -19.85
CA ASP A 46 4.70 -30.10 -18.55
C ASP A 46 5.91 -30.08 -17.61
N ARG A 47 6.74 -31.13 -17.62
CA ARG A 47 8.02 -31.15 -16.88
C ARG A 47 8.98 -30.08 -17.38
N ILE A 48 9.09 -29.88 -18.70
CA ILE A 48 9.92 -28.82 -19.29
C ILE A 48 9.42 -27.44 -18.84
N VAL A 49 8.10 -27.19 -18.92
CA VAL A 49 7.52 -25.91 -18.45
C VAL A 49 7.82 -25.70 -16.98
N ARG A 50 7.67 -26.73 -16.13
CA ARG A 50 7.95 -26.61 -14.70
C ARG A 50 9.40 -26.20 -14.42
N ILE A 51 10.37 -26.89 -15.03
CA ILE A 51 11.80 -26.56 -14.86
C ILE A 51 12.09 -25.12 -15.32
N ALA A 52 11.52 -24.70 -16.45
CA ALA A 52 11.72 -23.35 -16.97
C ALA A 52 11.07 -22.27 -16.09
N MET A 53 9.89 -22.58 -15.54
CA MET A 53 9.17 -21.69 -14.63
C MET A 53 9.86 -21.61 -13.26
N ASP A 54 10.47 -22.69 -12.78
CA ASP A 54 11.32 -22.68 -11.59
C ASP A 54 12.57 -21.80 -11.81
N ALA A 55 13.18 -21.87 -12.99
CA ALA A 55 14.29 -20.97 -13.36
C ALA A 55 13.84 -19.49 -13.42
N LEU A 56 12.67 -19.22 -14.03
CA LEU A 56 12.07 -17.89 -14.02
C LEU A 56 11.74 -17.39 -12.61
N HIS A 57 11.34 -18.28 -11.71
CA HIS A 57 11.06 -17.96 -10.32
C HIS A 57 12.34 -17.57 -9.57
N VAL A 58 13.44 -18.29 -9.77
CA VAL A 58 14.75 -17.92 -9.20
C VAL A 58 15.18 -16.52 -9.67
N LEU A 59 15.01 -16.20 -10.95
CA LEU A 59 15.29 -14.87 -11.50
C LEU A 59 14.34 -13.80 -10.92
N ALA A 60 13.06 -14.12 -10.75
CA ALA A 60 12.09 -13.21 -10.15
C ALA A 60 12.42 -12.90 -8.68
N ARG A 61 12.94 -13.86 -7.91
CA ARG A 61 13.43 -13.60 -6.53
C ARG A 61 14.63 -12.66 -6.48
N GLN A 62 15.38 -12.55 -7.59
CA GLN A 62 16.48 -11.59 -7.76
C GLN A 62 16.01 -10.25 -8.34
N GLY A 63 14.69 -10.07 -8.54
CA GLY A 63 14.11 -8.84 -9.09
C GLY A 63 14.13 -8.77 -10.62
N VAL A 64 14.47 -9.85 -11.33
CA VAL A 64 14.65 -9.83 -12.79
C VAL A 64 13.50 -10.54 -13.50
N ALA A 65 12.77 -9.80 -14.33
CA ALA A 65 11.73 -10.33 -15.21
C ALA A 65 12.28 -10.69 -16.60
N ASN A 66 12.66 -11.96 -16.82
CA ASN A 66 13.14 -12.42 -18.13
C ASN A 66 11.99 -12.65 -19.12
N LYS A 67 11.57 -11.58 -19.81
CA LYS A 67 10.47 -11.56 -20.79
C LYS A 67 10.72 -12.50 -21.98
N MET A 68 11.95 -12.55 -22.49
CA MET A 68 12.30 -13.35 -23.67
C MET A 68 12.15 -14.85 -23.41
N LEU A 69 12.60 -15.31 -22.25
CA LEU A 69 12.46 -16.71 -21.83
C LEU A 69 10.97 -17.08 -21.71
N ARG A 70 10.17 -16.26 -21.02
CA ARG A 70 8.73 -16.51 -20.87
C ARG A 70 7.99 -16.53 -22.22
N GLN A 71 8.29 -15.58 -23.12
CA GLN A 71 7.69 -15.55 -24.45
C GLN A 71 8.06 -16.77 -25.29
N SER A 72 9.30 -17.25 -25.16
CA SER A 72 9.77 -18.47 -25.83
C SER A 72 9.06 -19.72 -25.29
N LEU A 73 8.76 -19.79 -23.99
CA LEU A 73 7.93 -20.85 -23.41
C LEU A 73 6.49 -20.80 -23.91
N VAL A 74 5.88 -19.61 -23.95
CA VAL A 74 4.51 -19.42 -24.43
C VAL A 74 4.38 -19.84 -25.89
N SER A 75 5.32 -19.43 -26.74
CA SER A 75 5.32 -19.76 -28.17
C SER A 75 5.58 -21.25 -28.43
N ALA A 76 6.46 -21.88 -27.65
CA ALA A 76 6.82 -23.29 -27.83
C ALA A 76 5.80 -24.27 -27.21
N LEU A 77 5.28 -23.96 -26.01
CA LEU A 77 4.55 -24.91 -25.15
C LEU A 77 3.11 -24.46 -24.85
N GLY A 78 2.75 -23.24 -25.25
CA GLY A 78 1.40 -22.70 -25.16
C GLY A 78 1.12 -21.88 -23.90
N GLN A 79 0.37 -20.79 -24.07
CA GLN A 79 0.06 -19.83 -23.01
C GLN A 79 -0.63 -20.45 -21.78
N VAL A 80 -1.58 -21.37 -22.00
CA VAL A 80 -2.40 -21.95 -20.93
C VAL A 80 -1.53 -22.74 -19.93
N ARG A 81 -0.61 -23.56 -20.43
CA ARG A 81 0.30 -24.36 -19.58
C ARG A 81 1.25 -23.48 -18.79
N VAL A 82 1.85 -22.49 -19.45
CA VAL A 82 2.80 -21.56 -18.84
C VAL A 82 2.13 -20.73 -17.74
N ASN A 83 0.93 -20.20 -17.98
CA ASN A 83 0.20 -19.42 -16.99
C ASN A 83 -0.28 -20.27 -15.81
N GLY A 84 -0.80 -21.48 -16.05
CA GLY A 84 -1.26 -22.34 -14.97
C GLY A 84 -0.14 -22.72 -13.98
N ILE A 85 1.05 -23.05 -14.51
CA ILE A 85 2.23 -23.35 -13.67
C ILE A 85 2.77 -22.07 -13.01
N GLY A 86 2.82 -20.95 -13.73
CA GLY A 86 3.26 -19.68 -13.16
C GLY A 86 2.37 -19.15 -12.06
N GLU A 87 1.05 -19.31 -12.16
CA GLU A 87 0.11 -18.96 -11.10
C GLU A 87 0.30 -19.82 -9.85
N ALA A 88 0.52 -21.12 -10.02
CA ALA A 88 0.80 -22.03 -8.91
C ALA A 88 2.09 -21.64 -8.16
N ILE A 89 3.15 -21.31 -8.88
CA ILE A 89 4.42 -20.88 -8.27
C ILE A 89 4.26 -19.51 -7.58
N ALA A 90 3.61 -18.55 -8.23
CA ALA A 90 3.35 -17.23 -7.68
C ALA A 90 2.51 -17.26 -6.38
N LYS A 91 1.53 -18.17 -6.29
CA LYS A 91 0.73 -18.39 -5.08
C LYS A 91 1.52 -19.03 -3.94
N ASN A 92 2.50 -19.87 -4.26
CA ASN A 92 3.28 -20.63 -3.26
C ASN A 92 4.47 -19.83 -2.70
N ASP A 93 4.83 -18.68 -3.28
CA ASP A 93 5.89 -17.82 -2.79
C ASP A 93 5.40 -16.40 -2.49
N PRO A 94 4.98 -16.11 -1.24
CA PRO A 94 4.54 -14.79 -0.83
C PRO A 94 5.68 -13.77 -0.70
N SER A 95 6.95 -14.19 -0.85
CA SER A 95 8.10 -13.28 -0.78
C SER A 95 8.35 -12.52 -2.09
N LEU A 96 7.71 -12.93 -3.20
CA LEU A 96 7.76 -12.20 -4.46
C LEU A 96 6.98 -10.89 -4.38
N GLY A 97 7.58 -9.81 -4.87
CA GLY A 97 6.88 -8.54 -5.05
C GLY A 97 5.60 -8.71 -5.89
N PRO A 98 4.52 -7.96 -5.61
CA PRO A 98 3.22 -8.12 -6.29
C PRO A 98 3.31 -8.04 -7.82
N GLU A 99 4.20 -7.19 -8.34
CA GLU A 99 4.44 -7.01 -9.77
C GLU A 99 5.06 -8.25 -10.41
N LEU A 100 6.10 -8.81 -9.79
CA LEU A 100 6.79 -10.00 -10.28
C LEU A 100 5.95 -11.25 -10.10
N SER A 101 5.18 -11.34 -9.02
CA SER A 101 4.20 -12.41 -8.79
C SER A 101 3.13 -12.43 -9.88
N ALA A 102 2.53 -11.26 -10.19
CA ALA A 102 1.53 -11.15 -11.25
C ALA A 102 2.11 -11.35 -12.66
N TRP A 103 3.33 -10.88 -12.91
CA TRP A 103 4.06 -11.14 -14.15
C TRP A 103 4.39 -12.64 -14.30
N LEU A 104 4.80 -13.32 -13.23
CA LEU A 104 5.06 -14.76 -13.22
C LEU A 104 3.77 -15.57 -13.45
N ALA A 105 2.62 -15.10 -12.95
CA ALA A 105 1.34 -15.75 -13.18
C ALA A 105 0.81 -15.54 -14.60
N THR A 106 0.85 -14.31 -15.12
CA THR A 106 0.09 -13.93 -16.32
C THR A 106 0.96 -13.58 -17.54
N GLY A 107 2.25 -13.28 -17.32
CA GLY A 107 3.17 -12.75 -18.32
C GLY A 107 2.95 -11.29 -18.68
N LYS A 108 1.98 -10.64 -18.04
CA LYS A 108 1.74 -9.21 -18.16
C LYS A 108 2.34 -8.53 -16.94
N GLU A 109 3.13 -7.49 -17.18
CA GLU A 109 3.41 -6.54 -16.11
C GLU A 109 2.07 -5.93 -15.71
N ILE A 110 1.85 -5.76 -14.40
CA ILE A 110 0.76 -4.92 -13.94
C ILE A 110 1.10 -3.52 -14.48
N GLY A 111 0.46 -3.13 -15.58
CA GLY A 111 0.63 -1.80 -16.15
C GLY A 111 0.42 -0.76 -15.04
N GLU A 112 1.21 0.30 -15.09
CA GLU A 112 1.40 1.42 -14.16
C GLU A 112 0.11 2.03 -13.53
N ALA A 113 -1.08 1.60 -13.94
CA ALA A 113 -2.38 1.99 -13.39
C ALA A 113 -2.60 1.59 -11.92
N ARG A 114 -2.05 0.47 -11.41
CA ARG A 114 -2.22 0.08 -9.99
C ARG A 114 -1.21 0.72 -9.04
N SER A 115 -0.03 1.10 -9.53
CA SER A 115 0.90 1.93 -8.77
C SER A 115 0.23 3.26 -8.42
N ASN A 116 -0.50 3.87 -9.36
CA ASN A 116 -1.27 5.07 -9.08
C ASN A 116 -2.39 4.88 -8.06
N ASP A 117 -3.09 3.74 -7.99
CA ASP A 117 -4.16 3.57 -7.00
C ASP A 117 -3.60 3.33 -5.59
N ALA A 118 -2.54 2.52 -5.43
CA ALA A 118 -1.89 2.34 -4.13
C ALA A 118 -1.13 3.60 -3.67
N VAL A 119 -0.46 4.29 -4.59
CA VAL A 119 0.15 5.61 -4.32
C VAL A 119 -0.92 6.66 -4.06
N ARG A 120 -2.07 6.62 -4.74
CA ARG A 120 -3.21 7.52 -4.46
C ARG A 120 -3.81 7.21 -3.10
N GLU A 121 -4.01 5.95 -2.74
CA GLU A 121 -4.51 5.56 -1.42
C GLU A 121 -3.53 5.97 -0.32
N MET A 122 -2.22 5.76 -0.53
CA MET A 122 -1.18 6.21 0.39
C MET A 122 -1.13 7.73 0.50
N ASN A 123 -1.27 8.46 -0.62
CA ASN A 123 -1.35 9.92 -0.63
C ASN A 123 -2.63 10.43 0.02
N GLU A 124 -3.75 9.73 -0.16
CA GLU A 124 -5.02 10.07 0.49
C GLU A 124 -4.91 9.88 2.01
N GLN A 125 -4.35 8.76 2.47
CA GLN A 125 -4.09 8.51 3.89
C GLN A 125 -3.14 9.56 4.48
N ALA A 126 -2.01 9.85 3.81
CA ALA A 126 -1.07 10.87 4.26
C ALA A 126 -1.71 12.26 4.32
N LEU A 127 -2.55 12.61 3.34
CA LEU A 127 -3.30 13.85 3.36
C LEU A 127 -4.30 13.89 4.52
N ASP A 128 -4.99 12.79 4.79
CA ASP A 128 -5.94 12.71 5.88
C ASP A 128 -5.25 12.79 7.25
N GLU A 129 -4.03 12.24 7.40
CA GLU A 129 -3.18 12.43 8.58
C GLU A 129 -2.74 13.89 8.76
N ILE A 130 -2.32 14.56 7.68
CA ILE A 130 -1.96 15.98 7.72
C ILE A 130 -3.17 16.83 8.14
N LEU A 131 -4.34 16.56 7.56
CA LEU A 131 -5.58 17.25 7.93
C LEU A 131 -5.99 16.95 9.38
N ALA A 132 -5.81 15.72 9.86
CA ALA A 132 -6.06 15.35 11.25
C ALA A 132 -5.15 16.15 12.19
N ASN A 133 -3.85 16.22 11.91
CA ASN A 133 -2.91 17.01 12.70
C ASN A 133 -3.25 18.51 12.69
N LEU A 134 -3.66 19.04 11.54
CA LEU A 134 -4.10 20.43 11.43
C LEU A 134 -5.38 20.68 12.23
N LEU A 135 -6.34 19.75 12.20
CA LEU A 135 -7.59 19.84 12.96
C LEU A 135 -7.32 19.85 14.47
N ILE A 136 -6.45 18.95 14.95
CA ILE A 136 -5.98 18.92 16.35
C ILE A 136 -5.29 20.23 16.73
N ALA A 137 -4.40 20.73 15.87
CA ALA A 137 -3.68 21.97 16.13
C ALA A 137 -4.62 23.16 16.24
N VAL A 138 -5.62 23.26 15.35
CA VAL A 138 -6.63 24.32 15.35
C VAL A 138 -7.53 24.25 16.57
N ASP A 139 -7.97 23.06 16.96
CA ASP A 139 -8.80 22.83 18.16
C ASP A 139 -8.11 23.32 19.44
N SER A 140 -6.79 23.18 19.49
CA SER A 140 -5.99 23.62 20.62
C SER A 140 -5.74 25.13 20.73
N GLN A 141 -6.17 25.95 19.75
CA GLN A 141 -5.76 27.35 19.68
C GLN A 141 -6.65 28.29 20.50
N GLU A 142 -6.13 28.74 21.63
CA GLU A 142 -6.58 29.96 22.31
C GLU A 142 -5.97 31.23 21.70
N ALA A 143 -4.91 31.07 20.89
CA ALA A 143 -4.10 32.13 20.29
C ALA A 143 -4.88 33.30 19.66
N PRO A 144 -5.93 33.10 18.83
CA PRO A 144 -6.65 34.24 18.24
C PRO A 144 -7.36 35.09 19.31
N ASN A 145 -7.88 34.49 20.38
CA ASN A 145 -8.54 35.23 21.45
C ASN A 145 -7.51 35.95 22.32
N THR A 146 -6.40 35.30 22.63
CA THR A 146 -5.28 35.94 23.37
C THR A 146 -4.72 37.13 22.59
N LEU A 147 -4.54 37.00 21.28
CA LEU A 147 -4.05 38.09 20.43
C LEU A 147 -5.02 39.28 20.37
N GLU A 148 -6.33 39.03 20.42
CA GLU A 148 -7.31 40.12 20.50
C GLU A 148 -7.28 40.82 21.85
N MET A 149 -7.23 40.05 22.95
CA MET A 149 -7.08 40.64 24.29
C MET A 149 -5.83 41.50 24.39
N MET A 150 -4.68 41.01 23.91
CA MET A 150 -3.44 41.77 23.87
C MET A 150 -3.55 43.01 22.97
N ALA A 151 -4.26 42.90 21.84
CA ALA A 151 -4.47 44.05 20.97
C ALA A 151 -5.29 45.15 21.67
N ASP A 152 -6.30 44.78 22.44
CA ASP A 152 -7.14 45.72 23.20
C ASP A 152 -6.34 46.43 24.31
N GLU A 153 -5.42 45.72 24.97
CA GLU A 153 -4.52 46.32 25.97
C GLU A 153 -3.50 47.29 25.35
N VAL A 154 -2.99 46.96 24.16
CA VAL A 154 -1.93 47.73 23.49
C VAL A 154 -2.48 48.90 22.66
N GLU A 155 -3.77 48.91 22.33
CA GLU A 155 -4.40 49.89 21.44
C GLU A 155 -4.18 51.35 21.85
N ILE A 156 -4.16 51.64 23.15
CA ILE A 156 -4.00 53.00 23.68
C ILE A 156 -2.57 53.51 23.45
N LEU A 157 -1.57 52.64 23.55
CA LEU A 157 -0.15 53.00 23.46
C LEU A 157 0.37 52.88 22.03
N GLU A 158 -0.02 51.83 21.32
CA GLU A 158 0.50 51.49 19.99
C GLU A 158 -0.60 50.95 19.05
N PRO A 159 -1.45 51.82 18.48
CA PRO A 159 -2.62 51.42 17.70
C PRO A 159 -2.28 50.65 16.40
N ILE A 160 -1.10 50.90 15.83
CA ILE A 160 -0.62 50.19 14.63
C ILE A 160 -0.35 48.70 14.95
N HIS A 161 0.28 48.43 16.11
CA HIS A 161 0.56 47.06 16.54
C HIS A 161 -0.73 46.33 16.93
N ALA A 162 -1.64 47.00 17.64
CA ALA A 162 -2.97 46.45 17.94
C ALA A 162 -3.73 46.04 16.67
N THR A 163 -3.71 46.88 15.63
CA THR A 163 -4.31 46.56 14.33
C THR A 163 -3.66 45.33 13.68
N THR A 164 -2.33 45.22 13.76
CA THR A 164 -1.59 44.07 13.22
C THR A 164 -1.91 42.77 13.97
N MET A 165 -2.03 42.84 15.30
CA MET A 165 -2.42 41.72 16.15
C MET A 165 -3.84 41.23 15.82
N ARG A 166 -4.82 42.14 15.71
CA ARG A 166 -6.20 41.80 15.30
C ARG A 166 -6.25 41.19 13.89
N SER A 167 -5.49 41.74 12.95
CA SER A 167 -5.38 41.17 11.60
C SER A 167 -4.82 39.75 11.64
N THR A 168 -3.81 39.51 12.47
CA THR A 168 -3.19 38.19 12.65
C THR A 168 -4.17 37.20 13.27
N ALA A 169 -4.89 37.60 14.32
CA ALA A 169 -5.96 36.79 14.93
C ALA A 169 -7.03 36.42 13.90
N GLY A 170 -7.46 37.38 13.07
CA GLY A 170 -8.41 37.15 11.97
C GLY A 170 -7.90 36.15 10.95
N ARG A 171 -6.62 36.23 10.56
CA ARG A 171 -6.00 35.25 9.63
C ARG A 171 -5.92 33.86 10.24
N ILE A 172 -5.59 33.74 11.52
CA ILE A 172 -5.56 32.44 12.23
C ILE A 172 -6.96 31.81 12.23
N ARG A 173 -8.01 32.58 12.52
CA ARG A 173 -9.40 32.08 12.43
C ARG A 173 -9.78 31.63 11.03
N LEU A 174 -9.34 32.35 10.00
CA LEU A 174 -9.60 31.96 8.63
C LEU A 174 -8.94 30.62 8.28
N VAL A 175 -7.69 30.41 8.71
CA VAL A 175 -6.99 29.12 8.58
C VAL A 175 -7.75 28.02 9.32
N ALA A 176 -8.21 28.29 10.55
CA ALA A 176 -9.03 27.35 11.32
C ALA A 176 -10.34 26.98 10.60
N GLN A 177 -11.03 27.94 9.99
CA GLN A 177 -12.24 27.69 9.20
C GLN A 177 -11.95 26.83 7.98
N TRP A 178 -10.86 27.10 7.25
CA TRP A 178 -10.47 26.29 6.10
C TRP A 178 -10.05 24.87 6.47
N ALA A 179 -9.34 24.69 7.59
CA ALA A 179 -9.01 23.39 8.13
C ALA A 179 -10.27 22.58 8.45
N ASN A 180 -11.22 23.18 9.16
CA ASN A 180 -12.51 22.54 9.48
C ASN A 180 -13.33 22.20 8.22
N ALA A 181 -13.37 23.09 7.23
CA ALA A 181 -14.06 22.83 5.97
C ALA A 181 -13.41 21.68 5.17
N ALA A 182 -12.08 21.61 5.14
CA ALA A 182 -11.34 20.52 4.50
C ALA A 182 -11.57 19.19 5.23
N ALA A 183 -11.49 19.18 6.57
CA ALA A 183 -11.78 18.02 7.41
C ALA A 183 -13.21 17.51 7.19
N THR A 184 -14.20 18.41 7.16
CA THR A 184 -15.62 18.06 6.92
C THR A 184 -15.81 17.41 5.55
N LYS A 185 -15.18 17.93 4.49
CA LYS A 185 -15.23 17.31 3.15
C LYS A 185 -14.66 15.90 3.13
N ARG A 186 -13.64 15.63 3.95
CA ARG A 186 -13.04 14.31 4.15
C ARG A 186 -13.73 13.48 5.24
N ARG A 187 -14.81 14.00 5.82
CA ARG A 187 -15.60 13.38 6.91
C ARG A 187 -14.74 13.04 8.13
N LEU A 188 -13.74 13.86 8.40
CA LEU A 188 -12.90 13.78 9.58
C LEU A 188 -13.56 14.57 10.72
N LYS A 189 -13.57 13.98 11.91
CA LYS A 189 -14.08 14.59 13.14
C LYS A 189 -13.14 14.31 14.31
N LEU A 190 -13.12 15.22 15.27
CA LEU A 190 -12.46 14.99 16.55
C LEU A 190 -13.17 13.89 17.32
N SER A 191 -12.39 13.11 18.07
CA SER A 191 -12.87 12.03 18.93
C SER A 191 -12.38 12.26 20.35
N GLY A 192 -13.34 12.41 21.26
CA GLY A 192 -13.11 12.80 22.66
C GLY A 192 -12.85 14.29 22.83
N GLU A 193 -13.09 14.79 24.03
CA GLU A 193 -12.83 16.18 24.40
C GLU A 193 -11.58 16.30 25.28
N ARG A 194 -10.83 17.39 25.13
CA ARG A 194 -9.71 17.66 26.03
C ARG A 194 -10.22 17.78 27.47
N GLY A 195 -9.59 17.06 28.39
CA GLY A 195 -9.96 17.02 29.80
C GLY A 195 -10.99 15.94 30.14
N GLU A 196 -11.57 15.26 29.14
CA GLU A 196 -12.54 14.19 29.35
C GLU A 196 -11.87 12.98 30.03
N LEU A 197 -12.59 12.37 30.99
CA LEU A 197 -12.14 11.17 31.69
C LEU A 197 -12.65 9.92 30.99
N VAL A 198 -11.74 9.13 30.44
CA VAL A 198 -12.04 7.93 29.66
C VAL A 198 -11.28 6.71 30.18
N ALA A 199 -11.82 5.52 29.91
CA ALA A 199 -11.11 4.28 30.16
C ALA A 199 -10.04 4.07 29.07
N TYR A 200 -8.82 3.73 29.48
CA TYR A 200 -7.73 3.49 28.54
C TYR A 200 -7.99 2.27 27.66
N ASP A 201 -7.92 2.46 26.35
CA ASP A 201 -7.98 1.41 25.35
C ASP A 201 -6.82 1.64 24.36
N PRO A 202 -5.81 0.76 24.29
CA PRO A 202 -4.66 0.91 23.39
C PRO A 202 -5.05 0.87 21.90
N ALA A 203 -6.25 0.41 21.54
CA ALA A 203 -6.74 0.48 20.17
C ALA A 203 -6.96 1.92 19.71
N ILE A 204 -7.43 2.80 20.60
CA ILE A 204 -7.88 4.17 20.27
C ILE A 204 -7.09 5.26 20.99
N HIS A 205 -6.33 4.91 22.03
CA HIS A 205 -5.55 5.83 22.86
C HIS A 205 -4.04 5.56 22.78
N THR A 206 -3.26 6.63 22.86
CA THR A 206 -1.80 6.61 23.00
C THR A 206 -1.41 7.31 24.30
N ILE A 207 -0.41 6.80 25.01
CA ILE A 207 0.10 7.37 26.26
C ILE A 207 1.62 7.29 26.29
N ASP A 208 2.26 8.28 26.89
CA ASP A 208 3.70 8.25 27.19
C ASP A 208 3.93 7.32 28.40
N GLY A 209 4.24 6.06 28.13
CA GLY A 209 4.55 5.03 29.14
C GLY A 209 3.61 3.82 29.08
N GLN A 210 3.59 3.03 30.17
CA GLN A 210 2.71 1.86 30.28
C GLN A 210 1.53 2.14 31.22
N LEU A 211 0.36 1.66 30.81
CA LEU A 211 -0.89 1.72 31.56
C LEU A 211 -1.66 0.41 31.39
N GLN A 212 -2.39 0.00 32.43
CA GLN A 212 -3.28 -1.15 32.32
C GLN A 212 -4.52 -0.79 31.48
N ILE A 213 -5.00 -1.76 30.71
CA ILE A 213 -6.25 -1.64 29.96
C ILE A 213 -7.38 -1.29 30.94
N SER A 214 -8.26 -0.38 30.54
CA SER A 214 -9.38 0.14 31.34
C SER A 214 -8.99 1.01 32.55
N ALA A 215 -7.72 1.36 32.71
CA ALA A 215 -7.33 2.37 33.70
C ALA A 215 -7.96 3.73 33.37
N ARG A 216 -8.35 4.48 34.40
CA ARG A 216 -8.95 5.81 34.23
C ARG A 216 -7.89 6.81 33.77
N THR A 217 -8.15 7.49 32.67
CA THR A 217 -7.23 8.44 32.03
C THR A 217 -7.95 9.72 31.64
N ARG A 218 -7.19 10.79 31.43
CA ARG A 218 -7.68 12.07 30.92
C ARG A 218 -7.18 12.27 29.49
N ILE A 219 -8.05 12.73 28.59
CA ILE A 219 -7.64 13.11 27.24
C ILE A 219 -6.84 14.41 27.29
N ARG A 220 -5.58 14.37 26.88
CA ARG A 220 -4.71 15.55 26.74
C ARG A 220 -4.84 16.16 25.35
N VAL A 221 -4.88 15.31 24.32
CA VAL A 221 -5.05 15.69 22.93
C VAL A 221 -6.15 14.81 22.33
N PRO A 222 -7.20 15.39 21.72
CA PRO A 222 -8.26 14.60 21.10
C PRO A 222 -7.73 13.77 19.93
N GLY A 223 -8.41 12.66 19.64
CA GLY A 223 -8.16 11.85 18.46
C GLY A 223 -8.88 12.40 17.24
N VAL A 224 -8.64 11.80 16.08
CA VAL A 224 -9.39 12.09 14.84
C VAL A 224 -9.87 10.80 14.22
N VAL A 225 -11.15 10.76 13.89
CA VAL A 225 -11.81 9.64 13.23
C VAL A 225 -12.43 10.08 11.90
N ARG A 226 -12.48 9.16 10.94
CA ARG A 226 -13.27 9.29 9.72
C ARG A 226 -14.58 8.55 9.89
N GLU A 227 -15.68 9.28 9.73
CA GLU A 227 -17.02 8.70 9.75
C GLU A 227 -17.53 8.52 8.31
N LEU A 228 -17.92 7.30 7.97
CA LEU A 228 -18.58 6.99 6.72
C LEU A 228 -19.94 6.39 7.04
N GLU A 229 -21.00 6.88 6.40
CA GLU A 229 -22.35 6.32 6.59
C GLU A 229 -22.35 4.81 6.31
N GLY A 230 -22.89 4.04 7.27
CA GLY A 230 -22.99 2.58 7.16
C GLY A 230 -21.68 1.82 7.36
N ARG A 231 -20.59 2.47 7.79
CA ARG A 231 -19.32 1.80 8.13
C ARG A 231 -18.83 2.20 9.53
N PRO A 232 -18.06 1.33 10.20
CA PRO A 232 -17.38 1.70 11.45
C PRO A 232 -16.46 2.89 11.24
N ALA A 233 -16.39 3.78 12.22
CA ALA A 233 -15.46 4.91 12.19
C ALA A 233 -14.02 4.39 12.09
N THR A 234 -13.24 4.98 11.18
CA THR A 234 -11.83 4.63 10.99
C THR A 234 -10.97 5.62 11.75
N ILE A 235 -10.08 5.13 12.60
CA ILE A 235 -9.18 5.99 13.39
C ILE A 235 -8.07 6.49 12.48
N ILE A 236 -7.96 7.81 12.34
CA ILE A 236 -6.89 8.46 11.57
C ILE A 236 -5.78 8.90 12.52
N ALA A 237 -6.13 9.43 13.69
CA ALA A 237 -5.20 9.76 14.76
C ALA A 237 -5.75 9.30 16.11
N LYS A 238 -4.94 8.60 16.90
CA LYS A 238 -5.32 8.18 18.26
C LYS A 238 -5.31 9.37 19.21
N ALA A 239 -6.25 9.40 20.16
CA ALA A 239 -6.24 10.42 21.20
C ALA A 239 -5.03 10.19 22.12
N GLN A 240 -4.36 11.27 22.53
CA GLN A 240 -3.30 11.18 23.52
C GLN A 240 -3.90 11.37 24.91
N VAL A 241 -3.62 10.43 25.80
CA VAL A 241 -4.16 10.41 27.16
C VAL A 241 -3.05 10.48 28.19
N GLU A 242 -3.38 11.01 29.35
CA GLU A 242 -2.52 11.05 30.54
C GLU A 242 -3.21 10.38 31.73
N ARG A 243 -2.43 10.08 32.77
CA ARG A 243 -2.99 9.53 34.02
C ARG A 243 -3.88 10.60 34.66
N ALA A 244 -5.11 10.21 35.01
CA ALA A 244 -6.12 11.11 35.57
C ALA A 244 -5.75 11.68 36.94
#